data_AF-A0A8T5PYT9-F1
#
_entry.id   AF-A0A8T5PYT9-F1
#
_cell.length_a   1.000
_cell.length_b   1.000
_cell.length_c   1.000
_cell.angle_alpha   90.00
_cell.angle_beta   90.00
_cell.angle_gamma   90.00
#
_symmetry.space_group_name_H-M   'P 1'
#
loop_
_entity.id
_entity.type
_entity.pdbx_description
1 polymer ?
#
loop_
_entity_poly.entity_id
_entity_poly.type
_entity_poly.pdbx_seq_one_letter_code
_entity_poly.pdbx_strand_id
1 'polypeptide(L)'
;MAENYHALTVKDVLKLLDASEKGLTDKEAKKRLEKFGYNELEKGKRTPSLVIFINQFKNALLLLLIFAGVLSLFIGEKLESIAIFCILLLNAILGFIQEYRAEKAIEALQKISAPTARVMRDGKQVRIPSKEVVPGDILLLEAGDIVAADSRLIELSSLQIDEASLTGESIPSKKFIEPLKKGISVADQENMAFMDTIVTYGKGRSIVTGTGMRTEFGKIAGSLQETKEVQTPLQLKFAQLAKQIGIITVILIIIVLVSGILQGTPFVRMLLFALALTVSTIPNSLPLVVTVGLSVGTKKLAKKNMLVKELPAAESLGAATIICSDKTGTITQNQMTITHLFANDEVINVSGSGYDPKGNFSAAGKPVNPRQLELLLRIGYLCNNAKLQKNGKKYGVIGDPTEGSLIVLGRKGRLEDKHLLDCCRFREVRPFESDRRLMSVCCRKW
;
A
#
# COMPACT_ATOMS: atom_id res chain seq x y z
N MET A 1 -5.69 7.26 24.98
CA MET A 1 -4.55 8.20 24.95
C MET A 1 -3.36 7.42 24.43
N ALA A 2 -2.69 7.89 23.38
CA ALA A 2 -1.45 7.26 22.93
C ALA A 2 -0.40 7.49 24.02
N GLU A 3 -0.06 6.44 24.75
CA GLU A 3 1.01 6.50 25.72
C GLU A 3 2.32 6.71 24.97
N ASN A 4 3.12 7.69 25.40
CA ASN A 4 4.40 8.02 24.79
C ASN A 4 5.44 6.97 25.18
N TYR A 5 5.33 5.75 24.66
CA TYR A 5 6.23 4.63 24.96
C TYR A 5 7.69 4.95 24.62
N HIS A 6 7.94 5.82 23.63
CA HIS A 6 9.27 6.33 23.32
C HIS A 6 9.91 7.10 24.49
N ALA A 7 9.12 7.70 25.37
CA ALA A 7 9.62 8.50 26.50
C ALA A 7 9.83 7.70 27.80
N LEU A 8 9.46 6.42 27.79
CA LEU A 8 9.56 5.54 28.96
C LEU A 8 10.81 4.66 28.89
N THR A 9 11.31 4.26 30.05
CA THR A 9 12.36 3.25 30.13
C THR A 9 11.80 1.88 29.77
N VAL A 10 12.65 0.97 29.28
CA VAL A 10 12.26 -0.40 28.93
C VAL A 10 11.56 -1.11 30.10
N LYS A 11 12.04 -0.92 31.33
CA LYS A 11 11.46 -1.51 32.54
C LYS A 11 10.04 -0.99 32.81
N ASP A 12 9.81 0.30 32.61
CA ASP A 12 8.50 0.90 32.81
C ASP A 12 7.51 0.42 31.75
N VAL A 13 7.93 0.28 30.49
CA VAL A 13 7.08 -0.26 29.41
C VAL A 13 6.71 -1.72 29.67
N LEU A 14 7.67 -2.56 30.07
CA LEU A 14 7.41 -3.96 30.45
C LEU A 14 6.41 -4.07 31.61
N LYS A 15 6.57 -3.23 32.64
CA LYS A 15 5.66 -3.20 33.79
C LYS A 15 4.27 -2.72 33.40
N LEU A 16 4.19 -1.69 32.55
CA LEU A 16 2.92 -1.12 32.12
C LEU A 16 2.11 -2.06 31.23
N LEU A 17 2.80 -2.85 30.39
CA LEU A 17 2.18 -3.86 29.53
C LEU A 17 2.05 -5.23 30.20
N ASP A 18 2.39 -5.34 31.49
CA ASP A 18 2.43 -6.59 32.27
C ASP A 18 3.09 -7.73 31.48
N ALA A 19 4.29 -7.45 30.97
CA ALA A 19 5.03 -8.33 30.08
C ALA A 19 6.45 -8.57 30.61
N SER A 20 7.05 -9.69 30.18
CA SER A 20 8.41 -10.08 30.55
C SER A 20 9.31 -10.04 29.33
N GLU A 21 10.62 -9.83 29.54
CA GLU A 21 11.62 -10.01 28.48
C GLU A 21 11.57 -11.41 27.87
N LYS A 22 11.14 -12.43 28.63
CA LYS A 22 10.96 -13.81 28.12
C LYS A 22 9.71 -13.99 27.25
N GLY A 23 8.95 -12.93 26.98
CA GLY A 23 7.73 -12.97 26.21
C GLY A 23 6.49 -13.34 27.04
N LEU A 24 5.34 -13.34 26.37
CA LEU A 24 4.06 -13.73 26.95
C LEU A 24 3.90 -15.26 26.97
N THR A 25 2.97 -15.76 27.77
CA THR A 25 2.51 -17.16 27.64
C THR A 25 1.47 -17.26 26.52
N ASP A 26 1.32 -18.43 25.89
CA ASP A 26 0.31 -18.61 24.83
C ASP A 26 -1.13 -18.34 25.35
N LYS A 27 -1.40 -18.68 26.61
CA LYS A 27 -2.68 -18.40 27.28
C LYS A 27 -2.95 -16.91 27.41
N GLU A 28 -1.96 -16.14 27.85
CA GLU A 28 -2.09 -14.70 28.01
C GLU A 28 -2.21 -14.01 26.64
N ALA A 29 -1.45 -14.47 25.64
CA ALA A 29 -1.54 -13.97 24.27
C ALA A 29 -2.96 -14.15 23.68
N LYS A 30 -3.58 -15.32 23.88
CA LYS A 30 -4.97 -15.57 23.46
C LYS A 30 -5.98 -14.67 24.18
N LYS A 31 -5.84 -14.51 25.50
CA LYS A 31 -6.70 -13.61 26.28
C LYS A 31 -6.58 -12.15 25.81
N ARG A 32 -5.36 -11.72 25.48
CA ARG A 32 -5.11 -10.39 24.90
C ARG A 32 -5.67 -10.27 23.50
N LEU A 33 -5.63 -11.31 22.68
CA LEU A 33 -6.22 -11.32 21.34
C LEU A 33 -7.75 -11.14 21.41
N GLU A 34 -8.41 -11.78 22.37
CA GLU A 34 -9.85 -11.59 22.62
C GLU A 34 -10.17 -10.16 23.09
N LYS A 35 -9.31 -9.57 23.93
CA LYS A 35 -9.50 -8.21 24.47
C LYS A 35 -9.19 -7.10 23.47
N PHE A 36 -8.12 -7.27 22.70
CA PHE A 36 -7.56 -6.22 21.84
C PHE A 36 -7.93 -6.37 20.36
N GLY A 37 -8.44 -7.55 19.96
CA GLY A 37 -8.70 -7.89 18.58
C GLY A 37 -7.45 -8.30 17.81
N TYR A 38 -7.64 -8.75 16.57
CA TYR A 38 -6.55 -9.07 15.65
C TYR A 38 -5.75 -7.82 15.29
N ASN A 39 -4.45 -7.99 15.06
CA ASN A 39 -3.56 -6.99 14.49
C ASN A 39 -3.81 -6.84 12.99
N GLU A 40 -4.99 -6.31 12.66
CA GLU A 40 -5.43 -6.00 11.31
C GLU A 40 -5.97 -4.57 11.29
N LEU A 41 -5.78 -3.90 10.16
CA LEU A 41 -6.47 -2.64 9.89
C LEU A 41 -7.95 -2.94 9.73
N GLU A 42 -8.80 -2.14 10.38
CA GLU A 42 -10.25 -2.28 10.21
C GLU A 42 -10.59 -2.15 8.73
N LYS A 43 -11.15 -3.21 8.17
CA LYS A 43 -11.76 -3.14 6.84
C LYS A 43 -13.12 -2.49 7.03
N GLY A 44 -13.47 -1.54 6.16
CA GLY A 44 -14.82 -1.00 6.09
C GLY A 44 -15.84 -2.14 6.16
N LYS A 45 -16.91 -1.95 6.95
CA LYS A 45 -17.87 -3.00 7.28
C LYS A 45 -18.25 -3.79 6.03
N ARG A 46 -17.98 -5.10 6.03
CA ARG A 46 -18.45 -6.00 4.98
C ARG A 46 -19.94 -5.79 4.78
N THR A 47 -20.36 -5.46 3.57
CA THR A 47 -21.77 -5.47 3.22
C THR A 47 -22.23 -6.92 3.17
N PRO A 48 -23.12 -7.38 4.07
CA PRO A 48 -23.64 -8.74 4.00
C PRO A 48 -24.24 -9.01 2.62
N SER A 49 -24.13 -10.23 2.09
CA SER A 49 -24.68 -10.57 0.76
C SER A 49 -26.17 -10.23 0.63
N LEU A 50 -26.93 -10.37 1.72
CA LEU A 50 -28.34 -9.97 1.77
C LEU A 50 -28.52 -8.44 1.66
N VAL A 51 -27.61 -7.66 2.25
CA VAL A 51 -27.60 -6.19 2.14
C VAL A 51 -27.20 -5.76 0.74
N ILE A 52 -26.27 -6.45 0.06
CA ILE A 52 -25.94 -6.21 -1.35
C ILE A 52 -27.19 -6.41 -2.22
N PHE A 53 -27.95 -7.49 -1.98
CA PHE A 53 -29.21 -7.75 -2.68
C PHE A 53 -30.28 -6.70 -2.36
N ILE A 54 -30.52 -6.39 -1.09
CA ILE A 54 -31.51 -5.38 -0.66
C ILE A 54 -31.14 -3.98 -1.17
N ASN A 55 -29.85 -3.64 -1.24
CA ASN A 55 -29.39 -2.36 -1.76
C ASN A 55 -29.72 -2.19 -3.25
N GLN A 56 -29.86 -3.27 -4.04
CA GLN A 56 -30.39 -3.17 -5.41
C GLN A 56 -31.78 -2.54 -5.43
N PHE A 57 -32.63 -2.85 -4.43
CA PHE A 57 -33.99 -2.32 -4.32
C PHE A 57 -34.07 -0.91 -3.74
N LYS A 58 -33.00 -0.37 -3.14
CA LYS A 58 -32.95 1.02 -2.66
C LYS A 58 -32.73 2.03 -3.78
N ASN A 59 -32.43 1.56 -4.99
CA ASN A 59 -32.32 2.42 -6.14
C ASN A 59 -33.68 3.09 -6.41
N ALA A 60 -33.70 4.43 -6.41
CA ALA A 60 -34.91 5.24 -6.62
C ALA A 60 -35.71 4.81 -7.86
N LEU A 61 -35.01 4.30 -8.87
CA LEU A 61 -35.60 3.77 -10.09
C LEU A 61 -36.36 2.47 -9.88
N LEU A 62 -35.75 1.52 -9.18
CA LEU A 62 -36.37 0.23 -8.88
C LEU A 62 -37.61 0.43 -8.00
N LEU A 63 -37.57 1.36 -7.05
CA LEU A 63 -38.71 1.76 -6.25
C LEU A 63 -39.87 2.30 -7.11
N LEU A 64 -39.56 3.11 -8.12
CA LEU A 64 -40.58 3.65 -9.04
C LEU A 64 -41.20 2.55 -9.92
N LEU A 65 -40.40 1.59 -10.40
CA LEU A 65 -40.92 0.42 -11.13
C LEU A 65 -41.75 -0.51 -10.24
N ILE A 66 -41.36 -0.71 -8.99
CA ILE A 66 -42.15 -1.49 -8.02
C ILE A 66 -43.51 -0.83 -7.82
N PHE A 67 -43.53 0.49 -7.64
CA PHE A 67 -44.77 1.26 -7.54
C PHE A 67 -45.64 1.12 -8.80
N ALA A 68 -45.04 1.19 -10.00
CA ALA A 68 -45.75 0.99 -11.27
C ALA A 68 -46.34 -0.43 -11.41
N GLY A 69 -45.55 -1.46 -11.06
CA GLY A 69 -45.99 -2.86 -11.11
C GLY A 69 -47.14 -3.15 -10.15
N VAL A 70 -47.12 -2.55 -8.95
CA VAL A 70 -48.21 -2.64 -7.98
C VAL A 70 -49.47 -1.93 -8.50
N LEU A 71 -49.34 -0.72 -9.04
CA LEU A 71 -50.46 0.01 -9.65
C LEU A 71 -51.12 -0.78 -10.78
N SER A 72 -50.33 -1.29 -11.73
CA SER A 72 -50.82 -2.12 -12.84
C SER A 72 -51.56 -3.37 -12.35
N LEU A 73 -51.10 -3.97 -11.25
CA LEU A 73 -51.78 -5.12 -10.63
C LEU A 73 -53.16 -4.75 -10.04
N PHE A 74 -53.27 -3.59 -9.38
CA PHE A 74 -54.53 -3.06 -8.86
C PHE A 74 -55.54 -2.73 -9.97
N ILE A 75 -55.07 -2.36 -11.15
CA ILE A 75 -55.89 -1.97 -12.31
C ILE A 75 -56.40 -3.22 -13.08
N GLY A 76 -55.88 -4.41 -12.76
CA GLY A 76 -56.27 -5.68 -13.40
C GLY A 76 -55.45 -6.03 -14.64
N GLU A 77 -54.44 -5.23 -14.98
CA GLU A 77 -53.54 -5.45 -16.12
C GLU A 77 -52.43 -6.46 -15.75
N LYS A 78 -52.83 -7.72 -15.54
CA LYS A 78 -51.94 -8.79 -15.06
C LYS A 78 -50.69 -8.98 -15.93
N LEU A 79 -50.82 -8.87 -17.25
CA LEU A 79 -49.71 -9.07 -18.19
C LEU A 79 -48.62 -8.00 -18.04
N GLU A 80 -49.00 -6.73 -17.91
CA GLU A 80 -48.05 -5.62 -17.76
C GLU A 80 -47.35 -5.67 -16.40
N SER A 81 -48.09 -5.93 -15.34
CA SER A 81 -47.54 -6.11 -13.99
C SER A 81 -46.54 -7.27 -13.92
N ILE A 82 -46.88 -8.44 -14.47
CA ILE A 82 -45.98 -9.61 -14.53
C ILE A 82 -44.69 -9.29 -15.30
N ALA A 83 -44.81 -8.59 -16.44
CA ALA A 83 -43.64 -8.19 -17.23
C ALA A 83 -42.70 -7.27 -16.43
N ILE A 84 -43.24 -6.28 -15.71
CA ILE A 84 -42.46 -5.37 -14.86
C ILE A 84 -41.75 -6.13 -13.74
N PHE A 85 -42.45 -7.01 -13.02
CA PHE A 85 -41.84 -7.80 -11.93
C PHE A 85 -40.77 -8.76 -12.43
N CYS A 86 -40.94 -9.38 -13.60
CA CYS A 86 -39.92 -10.22 -14.22
C CYS A 86 -38.64 -9.44 -14.53
N ILE A 87 -38.76 -8.22 -15.09
CA ILE A 87 -37.62 -7.36 -15.39
C ILE A 87 -36.90 -6.94 -14.10
N LEU A 88 -37.65 -6.58 -13.06
CA LEU A 88 -37.08 -6.21 -11.75
C LEU A 88 -36.28 -7.35 -11.12
N LEU A 89 -36.85 -8.57 -11.15
CA LEU A 89 -36.19 -9.76 -10.63
C LEU A 89 -34.88 -10.04 -11.39
N LEU A 90 -34.93 -9.99 -12.72
CA LEU A 90 -33.78 -10.27 -13.57
C LEU A 90 -32.65 -9.24 -13.34
N ASN A 91 -32.99 -7.95 -13.24
CA ASN A 91 -32.03 -6.89 -12.93
C ASN A 91 -31.41 -7.06 -11.54
N ALA A 92 -32.20 -7.37 -10.51
CA ALA A 92 -31.69 -7.58 -9.15
C ALA A 92 -30.73 -8.78 -9.07
N ILE A 93 -31.05 -9.88 -9.77
CA ILE A 93 -30.18 -11.07 -9.84
C ILE A 93 -28.87 -10.75 -10.56
N LEU A 94 -28.93 -10.09 -11.72
CA LEU A 94 -27.73 -9.71 -12.47
C LEU A 94 -26.85 -8.74 -11.67
N GLY A 95 -27.43 -7.72 -11.05
CA GLY A 95 -26.72 -6.78 -10.19
C GLY A 95 -26.03 -7.48 -9.01
N PHE A 96 -26.76 -8.35 -8.30
CA PHE A 96 -26.20 -9.13 -7.20
C PHE A 96 -25.02 -10.03 -7.63
N ILE A 97 -25.14 -10.75 -8.76
CA ILE A 97 -24.07 -11.63 -9.25
C ILE A 97 -22.83 -10.81 -9.63
N GLN A 98 -23.01 -9.65 -10.27
CA GLN A 98 -21.90 -8.78 -10.68
C GLN A 98 -21.14 -8.22 -9.47
N GLU A 99 -21.87 -7.69 -8.50
CA GLU A 99 -21.29 -7.07 -7.31
C GLU A 99 -20.59 -8.10 -6.41
N TYR A 100 -21.22 -9.26 -6.20
CA TYR A 100 -20.63 -10.36 -5.43
C TYR A 100 -19.35 -10.92 -6.06
N ARG A 101 -19.28 -11.01 -7.40
CA ARG A 101 -18.07 -11.47 -8.10
C ARG A 101 -16.92 -10.47 -7.99
N ALA A 102 -17.21 -9.17 -8.06
CA ALA A 102 -16.20 -8.12 -7.91
C ALA A 102 -15.58 -8.15 -6.51
N GLU A 103 -16.42 -8.25 -5.46
CA GLU A 103 -15.96 -8.30 -4.07
C GLU A 103 -15.08 -9.53 -3.79
N LYS A 104 -15.48 -10.72 -4.28
CA LYS A 104 -14.67 -11.95 -4.14
C LYS A 104 -13.33 -11.89 -4.86
N ALA A 105 -13.25 -11.24 -6.01
CA ALA A 105 -11.98 -11.11 -6.74
C ALA A 105 -10.97 -10.26 -5.94
N ILE A 106 -11.44 -9.19 -5.30
CA ILE A 106 -10.62 -8.33 -4.43
C ILE A 106 -10.18 -9.10 -3.17
N GLU A 107 -11.08 -9.89 -2.55
CA GLU A 107 -10.76 -10.70 -1.38
C GLU A 107 -9.69 -11.77 -1.67
N ALA A 108 -9.78 -12.44 -2.83
CA ALA A 108 -8.81 -13.45 -3.24
C ALA A 108 -7.40 -12.87 -3.43
N LEU A 109 -7.30 -11.65 -3.97
CA LEU A 109 -6.03 -10.94 -4.11
C LEU A 109 -5.41 -10.58 -2.75
N GLN A 110 -6.23 -10.25 -1.74
CA GLN A 110 -5.73 -9.91 -0.39
C GLN A 110 -5.21 -11.12 0.40
N LYS A 111 -5.73 -12.33 0.16
CA LYS A 111 -5.33 -13.56 0.89
C LYS A 111 -3.94 -14.09 0.50
N ILE A 112 -3.37 -13.64 -0.61
CA ILE A 112 -2.11 -14.16 -1.17
C ILE A 112 -0.86 -13.56 -0.49
N SER A 113 -1.00 -12.55 0.39
CA SER A 113 0.14 -11.79 0.94
C SER A 113 0.17 -11.66 2.47
N ALA A 114 -0.43 -12.59 3.23
CA ALA A 114 -0.47 -12.48 4.68
C ALA A 114 0.94 -12.60 5.32
N PRO A 115 1.46 -11.56 5.98
CA PRO A 115 2.78 -11.59 6.60
C PRO A 115 2.79 -12.47 7.87
N THR A 116 3.99 -12.94 8.24
CA THR A 116 4.24 -13.68 9.48
C THR A 116 5.24 -12.93 10.33
N ALA A 117 5.13 -13.08 11.65
CA ALA A 117 5.99 -12.45 12.65
C ALA A 117 6.72 -13.51 13.48
N ARG A 118 7.93 -13.20 13.93
CA ARG A 118 8.66 -14.00 14.92
C ARG A 118 8.49 -13.37 16.29
N VAL A 119 7.99 -14.17 17.24
CA VAL A 119 7.73 -13.72 18.61
C VAL A 119 8.34 -14.65 19.65
N MET A 120 8.56 -14.11 20.83
CA MET A 120 8.89 -14.88 22.03
C MET A 120 7.61 -15.22 22.79
N ARG A 121 7.23 -16.50 22.85
CA ARG A 121 6.12 -16.98 23.69
C ARG A 121 6.53 -18.22 24.46
N ASP A 122 6.14 -18.30 25.73
CA ASP A 122 6.57 -19.35 26.67
C ASP A 122 8.10 -19.54 26.71
N GLY A 123 8.85 -18.45 26.55
CA GLY A 123 10.32 -18.46 26.47
C GLY A 123 10.90 -19.11 25.20
N LYS A 124 10.09 -19.45 24.20
CA LYS A 124 10.50 -20.11 22.94
C LYS A 124 10.20 -19.25 21.70
N GLN A 125 11.10 -19.27 20.73
CA GLN A 125 10.94 -18.50 19.50
C GLN A 125 9.91 -19.22 18.63
N VAL A 126 8.82 -18.55 18.31
CA VAL A 126 7.74 -19.10 17.48
C VAL A 126 7.40 -18.13 16.36
N ARG A 127 7.06 -18.70 15.19
CA ARG A 127 6.60 -17.93 14.04
C ARG A 127 5.09 -18.02 13.98
N ILE A 128 4.42 -16.87 14.04
CA ILE A 128 2.96 -16.77 14.05
C ILE A 128 2.49 -15.85 12.91
N PRO A 129 1.22 -15.94 12.48
CA PRO A 129 0.64 -14.95 11.58
C PRO A 129 0.72 -13.54 12.20
N SER A 130 1.10 -12.52 11.43
CA SER A 130 1.24 -11.15 11.97
C SER A 130 -0.07 -10.59 12.55
N LYS A 131 -1.22 -11.08 12.08
CA LYS A 131 -2.55 -10.74 12.60
C LYS A 131 -2.78 -11.20 14.05
N GLU A 132 -2.02 -12.18 14.54
CA GLU A 132 -2.16 -12.74 15.90
C GLU A 132 -1.19 -12.12 16.91
N VAL A 133 -0.41 -11.13 16.48
CA VAL A 133 0.45 -10.33 17.36
C VAL A 133 -0.42 -9.45 18.25
N VAL A 134 -0.09 -9.39 19.54
CA VAL A 134 -0.86 -8.62 20.55
C VAL A 134 0.04 -7.68 21.35
N PRO A 135 -0.50 -6.60 21.96
CA PRO A 135 0.27 -5.76 22.86
C PRO A 135 0.94 -6.55 23.98
N GLY A 136 2.23 -6.32 24.19
CA GLY A 136 3.09 -7.04 25.13
C GLY A 136 3.83 -8.25 24.56
N ASP A 137 3.53 -8.71 23.33
CA ASP A 137 4.40 -9.68 22.66
C ASP A 137 5.81 -9.11 22.50
N ILE A 138 6.82 -9.98 22.55
CA ILE A 138 8.19 -9.62 22.23
C ILE A 138 8.47 -10.05 20.80
N LEU A 139 8.63 -9.08 19.89
CA LEU A 139 9.05 -9.32 18.52
C LEU A 139 10.55 -9.58 18.45
N LEU A 140 10.93 -10.51 17.59
CA LEU A 140 12.31 -10.76 17.22
C LEU A 140 12.51 -10.22 15.81
N LEU A 141 13.33 -9.18 15.70
CA LEU A 141 13.58 -8.45 14.46
C LEU A 141 14.95 -8.85 13.92
N GLU A 142 15.00 -9.28 12.66
CA GLU A 142 16.24 -9.50 11.93
C GLU A 142 16.17 -8.85 10.54
N ALA A 143 17.32 -8.55 9.96
CA ALA A 143 17.40 -8.00 8.60
C ALA A 143 16.58 -8.82 7.59
N GLY A 144 15.70 -8.13 6.86
CA GLY A 144 14.74 -8.70 5.91
C GLY A 144 13.33 -8.91 6.48
N ASP A 145 13.13 -8.83 7.80
CA ASP A 145 11.81 -8.93 8.41
C ASP A 145 11.00 -7.63 8.23
N ILE A 146 9.69 -7.78 8.06
CA ILE A 146 8.72 -6.69 8.14
C ILE A 146 8.28 -6.58 9.61
N VAL A 147 8.33 -5.38 10.17
CA VAL A 147 7.90 -5.11 11.54
C VAL A 147 6.38 -5.28 11.61
N ALA A 148 5.93 -6.26 12.41
CA ALA A 148 4.53 -6.68 12.40
C ALA A 148 3.57 -5.71 13.11
N ALA A 149 4.06 -4.91 14.05
CA ALA A 149 3.27 -4.03 14.90
C ALA A 149 4.16 -2.95 15.52
N ASP A 150 3.57 -1.84 15.95
CA ASP A 150 4.31 -0.76 16.62
C ASP A 150 4.87 -1.24 17.96
N SER A 151 6.17 -1.09 18.14
CA SER A 151 6.89 -1.71 19.24
C SER A 151 8.01 -0.82 19.78
N ARG A 152 8.27 -0.94 21.09
CA ARG A 152 9.37 -0.27 21.77
C ARG A 152 10.59 -1.18 21.79
N LEU A 153 11.74 -0.67 21.34
CA LEU A 153 12.98 -1.44 21.29
C LEU A 153 13.54 -1.70 22.70
N ILE A 154 14.02 -2.93 22.94
CA ILE A 154 14.50 -3.42 24.25
C ILE A 154 15.97 -3.81 24.16
N GLU A 155 16.36 -4.47 23.07
CA GLU A 155 17.70 -4.99 22.85
C GLU A 155 18.05 -4.83 21.37
N LEU A 156 19.27 -4.39 21.06
CA LEU A 156 19.70 -4.09 19.69
C LEU A 156 21.13 -4.59 19.46
N SER A 157 21.36 -5.07 18.23
CA SER A 157 22.67 -5.36 17.67
C SER A 157 22.74 -4.66 16.32
N SER A 158 23.17 -3.40 16.35
CA SER A 158 23.28 -2.50 15.20
C SER A 158 22.03 -2.48 14.30
N LEU A 159 20.84 -2.27 14.89
CA LEU A 159 19.58 -2.32 14.15
C LEU A 159 19.36 -1.06 13.30
N GLN A 160 18.97 -1.26 12.04
CA GLN A 160 18.47 -0.20 11.16
C GLN A 160 17.16 -0.62 10.53
N ILE A 161 16.23 0.34 10.41
CA ILE A 161 14.89 0.10 9.85
C ILE A 161 14.62 1.15 8.77
N ASP A 162 14.17 0.68 7.61
CA ASP A 162 13.62 1.52 6.53
C ASP A 162 12.18 1.89 6.89
N GLU A 163 12.00 3.16 7.26
CA GLU A 163 10.73 3.75 7.66
C GLU A 163 10.18 4.70 6.59
N ALA A 164 10.65 4.58 5.34
CA ALA A 164 10.21 5.41 4.22
C ALA A 164 8.70 5.32 4.00
N SER A 165 8.09 4.16 4.24
CA SER A 165 6.64 3.95 4.12
C SER A 165 5.79 4.79 5.08
N LEU A 166 6.36 5.20 6.23
CA LEU A 166 5.67 5.96 7.27
C LEU A 166 6.12 7.43 7.32
N THR A 167 7.41 7.68 7.08
CA THR A 167 8.05 8.99 7.28
C THR A 167 8.40 9.71 5.97
N GLY A 168 8.52 8.98 4.86
CA GLY A 168 9.04 9.50 3.58
C GLY A 168 10.57 9.62 3.52
N GLU A 169 11.28 9.37 4.62
CA GLU A 169 12.75 9.45 4.65
C GLU A 169 13.40 8.21 4.06
N SER A 170 14.40 8.42 3.21
CA SER A 170 14.99 7.34 2.38
C SER A 170 16.19 6.65 3.00
N ILE A 171 16.72 7.24 4.08
CA ILE A 171 17.87 6.72 4.80
C ILE A 171 17.33 5.85 5.94
N PRO A 172 17.73 4.58 6.05
CA PRO A 172 17.33 3.73 7.15
C PRO A 172 17.65 4.39 8.49
N SER A 173 16.64 4.48 9.36
CA SER A 173 16.78 5.04 10.70
C SER A 173 17.63 4.11 11.55
N LYS A 174 18.73 4.63 12.12
CA LYS A 174 19.53 3.93 13.12
C LYS A 174 18.79 3.96 14.45
N LYS A 175 18.67 2.79 15.07
CA LYS A 175 17.82 2.63 16.24
C LYS A 175 18.60 2.59 17.56
N PHE A 176 17.97 3.10 18.61
CA PHE A 176 18.53 3.22 19.97
C PHE A 176 17.56 2.69 21.05
N ILE A 177 18.01 2.52 22.29
CA ILE A 177 17.18 1.95 23.37
C ILE A 177 16.80 3.02 24.39
N GLU A 178 17.55 4.10 24.49
CA GLU A 178 17.40 5.14 25.49
C GLU A 178 16.03 5.84 25.36
N PRO A 179 15.41 6.24 26.48
CA PRO A 179 14.16 7.01 26.45
C PRO A 179 14.40 8.39 25.80
N LEU A 180 13.43 8.83 25.00
CA LEU A 180 13.46 10.10 24.28
C LEU A 180 12.56 11.15 24.96
N LYS A 181 12.67 12.40 24.52
CA LYS A 181 11.81 13.49 25.01
C LYS A 181 10.37 13.29 24.53
N LYS A 182 9.39 13.68 25.35
CA LYS A 182 7.99 13.72 24.93
C LYS A 182 7.78 14.80 23.85
N GLY A 183 6.83 14.55 22.96
CA GLY A 183 6.39 15.54 21.95
C GLY A 183 7.27 15.61 20.70
N ILE A 184 8.14 14.63 20.49
CA ILE A 184 8.90 14.48 19.24
C ILE A 184 8.05 13.86 18.13
N SER A 185 8.41 14.12 16.87
CA SER A 185 7.70 13.56 15.72
C SER A 185 7.86 12.04 15.66
N VAL A 186 6.99 11.36 14.92
CA VAL A 186 7.11 9.90 14.71
C VAL A 186 8.43 9.53 14.03
N ALA A 187 8.90 10.37 13.10
CA ALA A 187 10.17 10.16 12.39
C ALA A 187 11.40 10.22 13.31
N ASP A 188 11.32 11.01 14.39
CA ASP A 188 12.42 11.16 15.35
C ASP A 188 12.39 10.12 16.49
N GLN A 189 11.38 9.23 16.52
CA GLN A 189 11.26 8.19 17.54
C GLN A 189 12.16 6.99 17.21
N GLU A 190 13.47 7.22 17.21
CA GLU A 190 14.52 6.25 16.88
C GLU A 190 14.60 5.06 17.86
N ASN A 191 13.84 5.09 18.93
CA ASN A 191 13.76 4.00 19.92
C ASN A 191 12.50 3.14 19.80
N MET A 192 11.71 3.39 18.76
CA MET A 192 10.53 2.64 18.34
C MET A 192 10.79 1.93 17.01
N ALA A 193 10.01 0.89 16.74
CA ALA A 193 9.89 0.23 15.45
C ALA A 193 8.41 0.18 15.05
N PHE A 194 8.09 0.60 13.83
CA PHE A 194 6.70 0.82 13.41
C PHE A 194 6.18 -0.26 12.46
N MET A 195 4.88 -0.55 12.51
CA MET A 195 4.21 -1.53 11.65
C MET A 195 4.48 -1.25 10.15
N ASP A 196 4.66 -2.32 9.37
CA ASP A 196 4.90 -2.29 7.90
C ASP A 196 6.16 -1.52 7.46
N THR A 197 7.12 -1.33 8.37
CA THR A 197 8.49 -0.91 8.07
C THR A 197 9.41 -2.13 7.92
N ILE A 198 10.55 -1.98 7.23
CA ILE A 198 11.43 -3.11 6.87
C ILE A 198 12.73 -3.00 7.64
N VAL A 199 13.12 -4.07 8.34
CA VAL A 199 14.43 -4.14 8.99
C VAL A 199 15.49 -4.34 7.90
N THR A 200 16.38 -3.36 7.72
CA THR A 200 17.41 -3.41 6.67
C THR A 200 18.71 -4.04 7.14
N TYR A 201 19.05 -3.87 8.42
CA TYR A 201 20.31 -4.33 8.98
C TYR A 201 20.20 -4.61 10.48
N GLY A 202 21.07 -5.51 10.96
CA GLY A 202 21.18 -5.85 12.37
C GLY A 202 20.09 -6.79 12.88
N LYS A 203 20.02 -6.88 14.21
CA LYS A 203 19.02 -7.66 14.95
C LYS A 203 18.52 -6.86 16.15
N GLY A 204 17.30 -7.13 16.57
CA GLY A 204 16.73 -6.49 17.73
C GLY A 204 15.57 -7.26 18.36
N ARG A 205 15.23 -6.87 19.58
CA ARG A 205 14.04 -7.31 20.29
C ARG A 205 13.22 -6.11 20.66
N SER A 206 11.92 -6.19 20.46
CA SER A 206 11.01 -5.10 20.79
C SER A 206 9.73 -5.62 21.44
N ILE A 207 9.14 -4.82 22.32
CA ILE A 207 7.84 -5.12 22.94
C ILE A 207 6.75 -4.40 22.17
N VAL A 208 5.72 -5.14 21.76
CA VAL A 208 4.58 -4.58 21.03
C VAL A 208 3.80 -3.63 21.94
N THR A 209 3.63 -2.41 21.47
CA THR A 209 2.93 -1.33 22.18
C THR A 209 1.55 -1.05 21.58
N GLY A 210 1.40 -1.23 20.27
CA GLY A 210 0.16 -1.00 19.54
C GLY A 210 -0.04 -2.00 18.42
N THR A 211 -1.30 -2.37 18.17
CA THR A 211 -1.71 -3.29 17.10
C THR A 211 -2.93 -2.75 16.35
N GLY A 212 -3.09 -3.15 15.09
CA GLY A 212 -4.22 -2.79 14.23
C GLY A 212 -4.38 -1.29 14.09
N MET A 213 -5.59 -0.78 14.30
CA MET A 213 -5.91 0.66 14.20
C MET A 213 -5.19 1.56 15.23
N ARG A 214 -4.54 0.98 16.25
CA ARG A 214 -3.78 1.74 17.25
C ARG A 214 -2.33 2.04 16.86
N THR A 215 -1.82 1.41 15.81
CA THR A 215 -0.49 1.73 15.27
C THR A 215 -0.51 3.11 14.57
N GLU A 216 0.64 3.73 14.36
CA GLU A 216 0.75 4.97 13.59
C GLU A 216 0.22 4.76 12.16
N PHE A 217 0.56 3.63 11.54
CA PHE A 217 0.01 3.25 10.24
C PHE A 217 -1.52 3.08 10.29
N GLY A 218 -2.05 2.50 11.37
CA GLY A 218 -3.48 2.34 11.59
C GLY A 218 -4.23 3.67 11.78
N LYS A 219 -3.63 4.65 12.46
CA LYS A 219 -4.19 6.00 12.60
C LYS A 219 -4.25 6.73 11.25
N ILE A 220 -3.21 6.59 10.43
CA ILE A 220 -3.19 7.12 9.05
C ILE A 220 -4.29 6.46 8.22
N ALA A 221 -4.38 5.12 8.26
CA ALA A 221 -5.40 4.37 7.54
C ALA A 221 -6.82 4.75 7.97
N GLY A 222 -7.07 4.94 9.28
CA GLY A 222 -8.36 5.41 9.79
C GLY A 222 -8.72 6.80 9.30
N SER A 223 -7.76 7.73 9.32
CA SER A 223 -7.96 9.10 8.81
C SER A 223 -8.29 9.11 7.32
N LEU A 224 -7.72 8.18 6.54
CA LEU A 224 -8.04 8.01 5.13
C LEU A 224 -9.44 7.42 4.90
N GLN A 225 -9.89 6.48 5.75
CA GLN A 225 -11.23 5.88 5.63
C GLN A 225 -12.38 6.84 5.92
N GLU A 226 -12.13 7.91 6.69
CA GLU A 226 -13.11 8.98 6.91
C GLU A 226 -13.29 9.90 5.68
N THR A 227 -12.39 9.80 4.70
CA THR A 227 -12.50 10.57 3.45
C THR A 227 -13.63 9.97 2.60
N LYS A 228 -14.71 10.73 2.42
CA LYS A 228 -15.82 10.31 1.56
C LYS A 228 -15.30 9.96 0.16
N GLU A 229 -15.73 8.82 -0.38
CA GLU A 229 -15.49 8.47 -1.78
C GLU A 229 -15.96 9.62 -2.68
N VAL A 230 -15.00 10.21 -3.40
CA VAL A 230 -15.28 11.28 -4.35
C VAL A 230 -15.75 10.65 -5.65
N GLN A 231 -16.91 11.07 -6.14
CA GLN A 231 -17.45 10.61 -7.41
C GLN A 231 -16.50 10.96 -8.56
N THR A 232 -16.34 10.05 -9.52
CA THR A 232 -15.43 10.29 -10.63
C THR A 232 -16.02 11.26 -11.66
N PRO A 233 -15.20 11.95 -12.49
CA PRO A 233 -15.70 12.89 -13.48
C PRO A 233 -16.73 12.28 -14.45
N LEU A 234 -16.55 11.03 -14.85
CA LEU A 234 -17.52 10.28 -15.66
C LEU A 234 -18.85 10.07 -14.91
N GLN A 235 -18.80 9.70 -13.62
CA GLN A 235 -20.01 9.56 -12.80
C GLN A 235 -20.76 10.90 -12.67
N LEU A 236 -20.05 12.01 -12.49
CA LEU A 236 -20.63 13.35 -12.45
C LEU A 236 -21.31 13.71 -13.78
N LYS A 237 -20.66 13.45 -14.92
CA LYS A 237 -21.26 13.65 -16.25
C LYS A 237 -22.50 12.79 -16.46
N PHE A 238 -22.49 11.54 -15.99
CA PHE A 238 -23.67 10.70 -16.06
C PHE A 238 -24.81 11.18 -15.16
N ALA A 239 -24.51 11.67 -13.96
CA ALA A 239 -25.51 12.27 -13.09
C ALA A 239 -26.15 13.51 -13.76
N GLN A 240 -25.34 14.33 -14.45
CA GLN A 240 -25.84 15.47 -15.23
C GLN A 240 -26.71 15.03 -16.40
N LEU A 241 -26.28 14.03 -17.18
CA LEU A 241 -27.03 13.48 -18.30
C LEU A 241 -28.35 12.84 -17.83
N ALA A 242 -28.32 12.07 -16.75
CA ALA A 242 -29.51 11.49 -16.12
C ALA A 242 -30.49 12.59 -15.66
N LYS A 243 -29.97 13.69 -15.09
CA LYS A 243 -30.79 14.85 -14.72
C LYS A 243 -31.44 15.52 -15.94
N GLN A 244 -30.69 15.72 -17.03
CA GLN A 244 -31.21 16.30 -18.26
C GLN A 244 -32.30 15.42 -18.89
N ILE A 245 -32.04 14.12 -19.02
CA ILE A 245 -33.02 13.15 -19.51
C ILE A 245 -34.26 13.17 -18.61
N GLY A 246 -34.08 13.13 -17.28
CA GLY A 246 -35.19 13.18 -16.33
C GLY A 246 -36.07 14.42 -16.48
N ILE A 247 -35.48 15.60 -16.69
CA ILE A 247 -36.24 16.84 -16.96
C ILE A 247 -37.06 16.71 -18.25
N ILE A 248 -36.46 16.20 -19.33
CA ILE A 248 -37.15 15.99 -20.61
C ILE A 248 -38.31 15.00 -20.44
N THR A 249 -38.10 13.90 -19.72
CA THR A 249 -39.13 12.89 -19.43
C THR A 249 -40.30 13.48 -18.67
N VAL A 250 -40.05 14.29 -17.64
CA VAL A 250 -41.11 14.96 -16.86
C VAL A 250 -41.93 15.89 -17.75
N ILE A 251 -41.27 16.68 -18.61
CA ILE A 251 -41.96 17.57 -19.56
C ILE A 251 -42.86 16.76 -20.50
N LEU A 252 -42.35 15.65 -21.07
CA LEU A 252 -43.13 14.77 -21.94
C LEU A 252 -44.32 14.13 -21.21
N ILE A 253 -44.14 13.69 -19.97
CA ILE A 253 -45.22 13.15 -19.14
C ILE A 253 -46.32 14.19 -18.95
N ILE A 254 -45.96 15.43 -18.62
CA ILE A 254 -46.93 16.51 -18.44
C ILE A 254 -47.71 16.75 -19.74
N ILE A 255 -47.03 16.79 -20.89
CA ILE A 255 -47.67 16.98 -22.20
C ILE A 255 -48.65 15.83 -22.50
N VAL A 256 -48.22 14.58 -22.30
CA VAL A 256 -49.07 13.40 -22.52
C VAL A 256 -50.26 13.40 -21.56
N LEU A 257 -50.06 13.77 -20.30
CA LEU A 257 -51.13 13.85 -19.32
C LEU A 257 -52.17 14.90 -19.70
N VAL A 258 -51.74 16.12 -20.06
CA VAL A 258 -52.65 17.19 -20.48
C VAL A 258 -53.41 16.80 -21.75
N SER A 259 -52.73 16.22 -22.75
CA SER A 259 -53.37 15.73 -23.97
C SER A 259 -54.40 14.63 -23.69
N GLY A 260 -54.07 13.69 -22.81
CA GLY A 260 -54.97 12.60 -22.42
C GLY A 260 -56.24 13.10 -21.71
N ILE A 261 -56.13 14.14 -20.87
CA ILE A 261 -57.28 14.78 -20.24
C ILE A 261 -58.17 15.44 -21.30
N LEU A 262 -57.58 16.16 -22.25
CA LEU A 262 -58.31 16.82 -23.34
C LEU A 262 -59.05 15.81 -24.24
N GLN A 263 -58.53 14.60 -24.39
CA GLN A 263 -59.15 13.52 -25.17
C GLN A 263 -60.16 12.68 -24.38
N GLY A 264 -60.35 12.94 -23.07
CA GLY A 264 -61.27 12.16 -22.22
C GLY A 264 -60.78 10.75 -21.88
N THR A 265 -59.47 10.49 -21.99
CA THR A 265 -58.92 9.17 -21.62
C THR A 265 -58.97 8.95 -20.10
N PRO A 266 -59.20 7.72 -19.61
CA PRO A 266 -59.19 7.45 -18.18
C PRO A 266 -57.84 7.80 -17.55
N PHE A 267 -57.86 8.59 -16.46
CA PHE A 267 -56.67 9.05 -15.74
C PHE A 267 -55.70 7.91 -15.39
N VAL A 268 -56.26 6.77 -15.01
CA VAL A 268 -55.51 5.56 -14.67
C VAL A 268 -54.68 5.04 -15.85
N ARG A 269 -55.24 5.05 -17.06
CA ARG A 269 -54.54 4.62 -18.28
C ARG A 269 -53.45 5.60 -18.70
N MET A 270 -53.69 6.89 -18.48
CA MET A 270 -52.67 7.93 -18.70
C MET A 270 -51.51 7.82 -17.69
N LEU A 271 -51.79 7.47 -16.43
CA LEU A 271 -50.79 7.23 -15.40
C LEU A 271 -49.89 6.04 -15.77
N LEU A 272 -50.49 4.95 -16.26
CA LEU A 272 -49.75 3.79 -16.77
C LEU A 272 -48.87 4.15 -17.97
N PHE A 273 -49.38 4.95 -18.91
CA PHE A 273 -48.57 5.48 -20.02
C PHE A 273 -47.41 6.35 -19.56
N ALA A 274 -47.62 7.23 -18.58
CA ALA A 274 -46.57 8.07 -18.00
C ALA A 274 -45.49 7.24 -17.31
N LEU A 275 -45.88 6.18 -16.60
CA LEU A 275 -44.96 5.23 -15.98
C LEU A 275 -44.17 4.44 -17.03
N ALA A 276 -44.83 3.93 -18.08
CA ALA A 276 -44.17 3.23 -19.18
C ALA A 276 -43.15 4.12 -19.90
N LEU A 277 -43.50 5.39 -20.16
CA LEU A 277 -42.58 6.40 -20.72
C LEU A 277 -41.40 6.65 -19.79
N THR A 278 -41.64 6.74 -18.48
CA THR A 278 -40.57 6.90 -17.49
C THR A 278 -39.58 5.74 -17.58
N VAL A 279 -40.09 4.50 -17.51
CA VAL A 279 -39.28 3.26 -17.58
C VAL A 279 -38.48 3.16 -18.88
N SER A 280 -39.12 3.48 -20.01
CA SER A 280 -38.49 3.43 -21.33
C SER A 280 -37.39 4.47 -21.52
N THR A 281 -37.46 5.60 -20.82
CA THR A 281 -36.53 6.71 -21.03
C THR A 281 -35.25 6.59 -20.19
N ILE A 282 -35.26 5.74 -19.17
CA ILE A 282 -34.07 5.59 -18.33
C ILE A 282 -33.03 4.72 -19.04
N PRO A 283 -31.79 5.21 -19.23
CA PRO A 283 -30.74 4.45 -19.88
C PRO A 283 -30.17 3.38 -18.92
N ASN A 284 -30.93 2.31 -18.71
CA ASN A 284 -30.57 1.20 -17.82
C ASN A 284 -29.28 0.47 -18.27
N SER A 285 -28.92 0.56 -19.55
CA SER A 285 -27.72 -0.06 -20.11
C SER A 285 -26.44 0.75 -19.87
N LEU A 286 -26.55 2.01 -19.45
CA LEU A 286 -25.42 2.94 -19.37
C LEU A 286 -24.35 2.48 -18.35
N PRO A 287 -24.70 2.07 -17.11
CA PRO A 287 -23.71 1.58 -16.15
C PRO A 287 -22.99 0.31 -16.64
N LEU A 288 -23.69 -0.56 -17.36
CA LEU A 288 -23.13 -1.78 -17.93
C LEU A 288 -22.11 -1.45 -19.03
N VAL A 289 -22.47 -0.58 -19.98
CA VAL A 289 -21.58 -0.16 -21.07
C VAL A 289 -20.31 0.47 -20.52
N VAL A 290 -20.44 1.31 -19.49
CA VAL A 290 -19.31 1.96 -18.81
C VAL A 290 -18.41 0.93 -18.13
N THR A 291 -19.00 0.00 -17.37
CA THR A 291 -18.24 -1.03 -16.65
C THR A 291 -17.49 -1.94 -17.62
N VAL A 292 -18.12 -2.35 -18.71
CA VAL A 292 -17.49 -3.15 -19.78
C VAL A 292 -16.38 -2.36 -20.46
N GLY A 293 -16.62 -1.10 -20.81
CA GLY A 293 -15.63 -0.21 -21.42
C GLY A 293 -14.39 -0.02 -20.54
N LEU A 294 -14.59 0.30 -19.26
CA LEU A 294 -13.52 0.42 -18.27
C LEU A 294 -12.77 -0.90 -18.08
N SER A 295 -13.48 -2.03 -18.02
CA SER A 295 -12.87 -3.37 -17.88
C SER A 295 -11.97 -3.74 -19.06
N VAL A 296 -12.36 -3.38 -20.29
CA VAL A 296 -11.51 -3.57 -21.48
C VAL A 296 -10.27 -2.67 -21.39
N GLY A 297 -10.43 -1.42 -20.92
CA GLY A 297 -9.35 -0.48 -20.67
C GLY A 297 -8.35 -0.98 -19.63
N THR A 298 -8.82 -1.43 -18.46
CA THR A 298 -7.98 -1.97 -17.39
C THR A 298 -7.27 -3.25 -17.82
N LYS A 299 -7.89 -4.11 -18.62
CA LYS A 299 -7.22 -5.27 -19.21
C LYS A 299 -6.06 -4.89 -20.14
N LYS A 300 -6.19 -3.79 -20.90
CA LYS A 300 -5.08 -3.25 -21.72
C LYS A 300 -3.97 -2.67 -20.85
N LEU A 301 -4.31 -1.99 -19.75
CA LEU A 301 -3.33 -1.46 -18.77
C LEU A 301 -2.57 -2.58 -18.05
N ALA A 302 -3.26 -3.65 -17.66
CA ALA A 302 -2.65 -4.81 -17.01
C ALA A 302 -1.60 -5.50 -17.90
N LYS A 303 -1.83 -5.57 -19.23
CA LYS A 303 -0.83 -6.06 -20.19
C LYS A 303 0.45 -5.20 -20.24
N LYS A 304 0.38 -3.96 -19.75
CA LYS A 304 1.53 -3.05 -19.62
C LYS A 304 2.07 -2.99 -18.18
N ASN A 305 1.79 -4.01 -17.36
CA ASN A 305 2.19 -4.10 -15.95
C ASN A 305 1.58 -3.02 -15.04
N MET A 306 0.46 -2.39 -15.44
CA MET A 306 -0.28 -1.45 -14.59
C MET A 306 -1.52 -2.15 -14.04
N LEU A 307 -1.52 -2.42 -12.73
CA LEU A 307 -2.62 -3.05 -12.03
C LEU A 307 -3.57 -1.99 -11.48
N VAL A 308 -4.82 -2.00 -11.97
CA VAL A 308 -5.89 -1.12 -11.51
C VAL A 308 -6.74 -1.90 -10.51
N LYS A 309 -6.72 -1.49 -9.23
CA LYS A 309 -7.49 -2.13 -8.15
C LYS A 309 -8.99 -1.80 -8.23
N GLU A 310 -9.32 -0.58 -8.68
CA GLU A 310 -10.68 -0.07 -8.78
C GLU A 310 -10.92 0.49 -10.19
N LEU A 311 -11.96 0.00 -10.88
CA LEU A 311 -12.25 0.43 -12.26
C LEU A 311 -12.38 1.96 -12.44
N PRO A 312 -13.01 2.71 -11.51
CA PRO A 312 -13.10 4.18 -11.62
C PRO A 312 -11.75 4.90 -11.51
N ALA A 313 -10.73 4.29 -10.91
CA ALA A 313 -9.40 4.89 -10.78
C ALA A 313 -8.70 5.07 -12.13
N ALA A 314 -8.97 4.18 -13.10
CA ALA A 314 -8.40 4.29 -14.45
C ALA A 314 -8.89 5.56 -15.19
N GLU A 315 -10.13 5.95 -14.96
CA GLU A 315 -10.69 7.19 -15.52
C GLU A 315 -10.15 8.43 -14.81
N SER A 316 -10.09 8.38 -13.48
CA SER A 316 -9.53 9.46 -12.66
C SER A 316 -8.08 9.79 -13.06
N LEU A 317 -7.26 8.78 -13.34
CA LEU A 317 -5.90 8.97 -13.85
C LEU A 317 -5.86 9.67 -15.23
N GLY A 318 -6.82 9.35 -16.11
CA GLY A 318 -6.92 9.99 -17.43
C GLY A 318 -7.42 11.43 -17.37
N ALA A 319 -8.19 11.78 -16.34
CA ALA A 319 -8.69 13.12 -16.09
C ALA A 319 -7.76 13.97 -15.19
N ALA A 320 -6.67 13.40 -14.69
CA ALA A 320 -5.77 14.09 -13.77
C ALA A 320 -5.07 15.27 -14.46
N THR A 321 -5.19 16.46 -13.87
CA THR A 321 -4.50 17.68 -14.33
C THR A 321 -3.27 18.03 -13.50
N ILE A 322 -3.19 17.48 -12.28
CA ILE A 322 -2.09 17.68 -11.34
C ILE A 322 -1.64 16.31 -10.85
N ILE A 323 -0.35 16.02 -10.96
CA ILE A 323 0.27 14.81 -10.42
C ILE A 323 1.10 15.22 -9.21
N CYS A 324 0.59 14.92 -8.03
CA CYS A 324 1.38 14.96 -6.80
C CYS A 324 2.12 13.63 -6.69
N SER A 325 3.44 13.65 -6.81
CA SER A 325 4.28 12.44 -6.72
C SER A 325 5.15 12.54 -5.50
N ASP A 326 5.24 11.45 -4.75
CA ASP A 326 6.32 11.26 -3.81
C ASP A 326 7.66 11.15 -4.59
N LYS A 327 8.76 11.53 -3.94
CA LYS A 327 10.11 11.48 -4.49
C LYS A 327 10.69 10.08 -4.36
N THR A 328 10.63 9.52 -3.16
CA THR A 328 11.40 8.32 -2.81
C THR A 328 10.63 7.06 -3.21
N GLY A 329 11.29 6.16 -3.94
CA GLY A 329 10.67 4.93 -4.43
C GLY A 329 9.64 5.11 -5.55
N THR A 330 9.24 6.35 -5.86
CA THR A 330 8.32 6.69 -6.95
C THR A 330 9.05 7.38 -8.11
N ILE A 331 9.65 8.56 -7.88
CA ILE A 331 10.50 9.24 -8.89
C ILE A 331 11.91 8.62 -8.90
N THR A 332 12.42 8.32 -7.70
CA THR A 332 13.75 7.74 -7.51
C THR A 332 13.67 6.23 -7.29
N GLN A 333 14.74 5.50 -7.58
CA GLN A 333 14.77 4.03 -7.46
C GLN A 333 14.89 3.54 -6.00
N ASN A 334 14.90 4.45 -5.01
CA ASN A 334 15.22 4.16 -3.60
C ASN A 334 16.52 3.31 -3.46
N GLN A 335 17.54 3.64 -4.25
CA GLN A 335 18.83 2.94 -4.28
C GLN A 335 19.95 3.98 -4.31
N MET A 336 20.81 3.95 -3.28
CA MET A 336 21.95 4.86 -3.20
C MET A 336 22.89 4.60 -4.39
N THR A 337 23.15 5.63 -5.18
CA THR A 337 23.91 5.51 -6.43
C THR A 337 24.95 6.62 -6.53
N ILE A 338 26.21 6.24 -6.74
CA ILE A 338 27.30 7.20 -6.97
C ILE A 338 27.18 7.74 -8.40
N THR A 339 27.07 9.07 -8.51
CA THR A 339 26.91 9.79 -9.77
C THR A 339 28.16 10.55 -10.20
N HIS A 340 29.01 10.94 -9.25
CA HIS A 340 30.22 11.73 -9.49
C HIS A 340 31.37 11.20 -8.64
N LEU A 341 32.59 11.27 -9.18
CA LEU A 341 33.86 11.06 -8.48
C LEU A 341 34.72 12.30 -8.64
N PHE A 342 35.59 12.55 -7.67
CA PHE A 342 36.63 13.56 -7.79
C PHE A 342 37.99 12.87 -7.68
N ALA A 343 38.77 12.92 -8.76
CA ALA A 343 40.09 12.29 -8.85
C ALA A 343 40.95 13.02 -9.87
N ASN A 344 42.26 13.13 -9.61
CA ASN A 344 43.21 13.81 -10.50
C ASN A 344 42.78 15.25 -10.86
N ASP A 345 42.22 15.98 -9.88
CA ASP A 345 41.66 17.33 -10.03
C ASP A 345 40.53 17.46 -11.05
N GLU A 346 39.89 16.35 -11.43
CA GLU A 346 38.76 16.31 -12.34
C GLU A 346 37.50 15.73 -11.68
N VAL A 347 36.34 16.27 -12.06
CA VAL A 347 35.03 15.68 -11.74
C VAL A 347 34.66 14.68 -12.83
N ILE A 348 34.46 13.42 -12.42
CA ILE A 348 34.17 12.30 -13.31
C ILE A 348 32.73 11.85 -13.08
N ASN A 349 31.93 11.93 -14.12
CA ASN A 349 30.55 11.47 -14.15
C ASN A 349 30.51 9.95 -14.31
N VAL A 350 29.68 9.30 -13.49
CA VAL A 350 29.45 7.85 -13.49
C VAL A 350 28.04 7.58 -14.02
N SER A 351 27.92 6.84 -15.11
CA SER A 351 26.62 6.46 -15.66
C SER A 351 26.08 5.15 -15.04
N GLY A 352 24.80 4.89 -15.28
CA GLY A 352 24.06 3.74 -14.74
C GLY A 352 23.37 4.07 -13.41
N SER A 353 22.17 3.51 -13.22
CA SER A 353 21.31 3.77 -12.07
C SER A 353 21.18 2.55 -11.16
N GLY A 354 21.07 2.79 -9.85
CA GLY A 354 20.79 1.74 -8.88
C GLY A 354 21.95 0.76 -8.72
N TYR A 355 21.62 -0.47 -8.33
CA TYR A 355 22.61 -1.51 -8.01
C TYR A 355 23.07 -2.37 -9.21
N ASP A 356 22.69 -2.02 -10.44
CA ASP A 356 23.23 -2.70 -11.63
C ASP A 356 24.71 -2.30 -11.84
N PRO A 357 25.67 -3.25 -11.82
CA PRO A 357 27.10 -2.97 -11.97
C PRO A 357 27.52 -2.59 -13.40
N LYS A 358 26.62 -2.04 -14.22
CA LYS A 358 26.89 -1.55 -15.56
C LYS A 358 26.91 -0.02 -15.57
N GLY A 359 27.96 0.55 -16.14
CA GLY A 359 28.13 2.00 -16.24
C GLY A 359 29.46 2.37 -16.89
N ASN A 360 29.56 3.62 -17.32
CA ASN A 360 30.75 4.21 -17.94
C ASN A 360 31.20 5.42 -17.12
N PHE A 361 32.47 5.77 -17.25
CA PHE A 361 33.09 6.92 -16.60
C PHE A 361 33.39 7.99 -17.65
N SER A 362 33.11 9.26 -17.36
CA SER A 362 33.38 10.36 -18.27
C SER A 362 33.77 11.64 -17.55
N ALA A 363 34.75 12.38 -18.06
CA ALA A 363 35.16 13.70 -17.57
C ALA A 363 34.96 14.72 -18.69
N ALA A 364 34.29 15.83 -18.39
CA ALA A 364 33.96 16.87 -19.39
C ALA A 364 33.37 16.32 -20.72
N GLY A 365 32.57 15.26 -20.64
CA GLY A 365 31.94 14.60 -21.80
C GLY A 365 32.82 13.60 -22.56
N LYS A 366 34.09 13.41 -22.17
CA LYS A 366 35.00 12.42 -22.77
C LYS A 366 35.08 11.14 -21.94
N PRO A 367 35.16 9.94 -22.55
CA PRO A 367 35.26 8.69 -21.83
C PRO A 367 36.59 8.58 -21.07
N VAL A 368 36.52 8.17 -19.80
CA VAL A 368 37.68 7.94 -18.93
C VAL A 368 37.90 6.45 -18.78
N ASN A 369 39.15 6.00 -18.88
CA ASN A 369 39.50 4.60 -18.67
C ASN A 369 39.47 4.28 -17.16
N PRO A 370 38.68 3.28 -16.70
CA PRO A 370 38.61 2.91 -15.29
C PRO A 370 39.95 2.59 -14.64
N ARG A 371 40.95 2.15 -15.41
CA ARG A 371 42.31 1.89 -14.91
C ARG A 371 42.98 3.13 -14.29
N GLN A 372 42.64 4.33 -14.76
CA GLN A 372 43.16 5.58 -14.18
C GLN A 372 42.59 5.85 -12.78
N LEU A 373 41.47 5.21 -12.44
CA LEU A 373 40.76 5.35 -11.17
C LEU A 373 40.96 4.14 -10.26
N GLU A 374 41.83 3.22 -10.65
CA GLU A 374 41.95 1.90 -10.03
C GLU A 374 42.20 2.00 -8.52
N LEU A 375 43.06 2.92 -8.07
CA LEU A 375 43.34 3.11 -6.66
C LEU A 375 42.09 3.53 -5.87
N LEU A 376 41.37 4.55 -6.35
CA LEU A 376 40.14 5.06 -5.73
C LEU A 376 39.06 3.97 -5.67
N LEU A 377 38.87 3.26 -6.79
CA LEU A 377 37.89 2.18 -6.90
C LEU A 377 38.23 1.01 -5.97
N ARG A 378 39.51 0.63 -5.87
CA ARG A 378 39.98 -0.42 -4.96
C ARG A 378 39.78 -0.02 -3.50
N ILE A 379 40.05 1.24 -3.13
CA ILE A 379 39.83 1.73 -1.77
C ILE A 379 38.35 1.61 -1.39
N GLY A 380 37.43 2.13 -2.22
CA GLY A 380 36.00 2.05 -1.96
C GLY A 380 35.45 0.62 -1.92
N TYR A 381 36.07 -0.29 -2.69
CA TYR A 381 35.69 -1.70 -2.72
C TYR A 381 36.18 -2.49 -1.50
N LEU A 382 37.43 -2.25 -1.07
CA LEU A 382 38.08 -3.01 0.01
C LEU A 382 37.75 -2.46 1.41
N CYS A 383 37.62 -1.15 1.55
CA CYS A 383 37.23 -0.49 2.79
C CYS A 383 35.70 -0.50 2.92
N ASN A 384 35.10 -1.70 2.96
CA ASN A 384 33.68 -1.89 2.79
C ASN A 384 33.20 -3.17 3.47
N ASN A 385 32.03 -3.15 4.12
CA ASN A 385 31.42 -4.33 4.75
C ASN A 385 30.18 -4.83 3.99
N ALA A 386 29.71 -4.07 2.99
CA ALA A 386 28.55 -4.44 2.20
C ALA A 386 28.90 -5.52 1.16
N LYS A 387 27.87 -6.24 0.73
CA LYS A 387 27.97 -7.24 -0.34
C LYS A 387 26.91 -7.00 -1.40
N LEU A 388 27.32 -7.05 -2.66
CA LEU A 388 26.40 -7.07 -3.79
C LEU A 388 25.92 -8.50 -4.03
N GLN A 389 24.64 -8.75 -3.85
CA GLN A 389 23.99 -10.03 -4.11
C GLN A 389 23.19 -9.96 -5.40
N LYS A 390 23.25 -11.03 -6.20
CA LYS A 390 22.43 -11.18 -7.40
C LYS A 390 21.29 -12.15 -7.14
N ASN A 391 20.06 -11.63 -7.06
CA ASN A 391 18.85 -12.43 -6.93
C ASN A 391 18.14 -12.50 -8.28
N GLY A 392 18.44 -13.56 -9.04
CA GLY A 392 17.95 -13.75 -10.41
C GLY A 392 18.49 -12.68 -11.38
N LYS A 393 17.59 -11.82 -11.90
CA LYS A 393 17.95 -10.70 -12.79
C LYS A 393 18.21 -9.39 -12.06
N LYS A 394 17.90 -9.28 -10.76
CA LYS A 394 18.06 -8.04 -9.98
C LYS A 394 19.28 -8.12 -9.07
N TYR A 395 19.93 -6.98 -8.88
CA TYR A 395 20.99 -6.81 -7.89
C TYR A 395 20.42 -6.18 -6.63
N GLY A 396 20.87 -6.66 -5.48
CA GLY A 396 20.56 -6.12 -4.17
C GLY A 396 21.84 -5.95 -3.36
N VAL A 397 21.83 -4.98 -2.44
CA VAL A 397 22.93 -4.78 -1.50
C VAL A 397 22.52 -5.36 -0.16
N ILE A 398 23.42 -6.12 0.46
CA ILE A 398 23.34 -6.52 1.87
C ILE A 398 24.34 -5.67 2.64
N GLY A 399 23.88 -4.90 3.62
CA GLY A 399 24.68 -3.94 4.38
C GLY A 399 24.23 -2.50 4.15
N ASP A 400 25.08 -1.55 4.54
CA ASP A 400 24.78 -0.11 4.41
C ASP A 400 24.65 0.30 2.92
N PRO A 401 23.62 1.08 2.53
CA PRO A 401 23.42 1.49 1.13
C PRO A 401 24.58 2.32 0.54
N THR A 402 25.23 3.16 1.34
CA THR A 402 26.39 3.96 0.92
C THR A 402 27.56 3.05 0.63
N GLU A 403 27.86 2.12 1.54
CA GLU A 403 28.89 1.10 1.32
C GLU A 403 28.55 0.23 0.09
N GLY A 404 27.31 -0.23 -0.06
CA GLY A 404 26.89 -0.99 -1.23
C GLY A 404 27.09 -0.26 -2.56
N SER A 405 26.83 1.04 -2.59
CA SER A 405 27.04 1.86 -3.79
C SER A 405 28.51 1.92 -4.23
N LEU A 406 29.46 1.86 -3.28
CA LEU A 406 30.90 1.78 -3.55
C LEU A 406 31.31 0.42 -4.13
N ILE A 407 30.71 -0.68 -3.67
CA ILE A 407 30.91 -2.01 -4.28
C ILE A 407 30.43 -2.01 -5.73
N VAL A 408 29.24 -1.47 -5.99
CA VAL A 408 28.67 -1.36 -7.34
C VAL A 408 29.57 -0.50 -8.23
N LEU A 409 30.09 0.62 -7.72
CA LEU A 409 31.04 1.47 -8.43
C LEU A 409 32.33 0.71 -8.82
N GLY A 410 32.91 -0.05 -7.89
CA GLY A 410 34.08 -0.87 -8.18
C GLY A 410 33.81 -1.91 -9.28
N ARG A 411 32.63 -2.54 -9.27
CA ARG A 411 32.20 -3.47 -10.32
C ARG A 411 32.02 -2.80 -11.68
N LYS A 412 31.47 -1.57 -11.74
CA LYS A 412 31.41 -0.77 -12.97
C LYS A 412 32.83 -0.51 -13.53
N GLY A 413 33.79 -0.34 -12.63
CA GLY A 413 35.22 -0.23 -12.95
C GLY A 413 35.93 -1.52 -13.33
N ARG A 414 35.21 -2.64 -13.50
CA ARG A 414 35.73 -3.98 -13.80
C ARG A 414 36.62 -4.60 -12.70
N LEU A 415 36.41 -4.21 -11.45
CA LEU A 415 36.98 -4.94 -10.32
C LEU A 415 36.18 -6.23 -10.09
N GLU A 416 36.87 -7.37 -9.96
CA GLU A 416 36.25 -8.68 -9.71
C GLU A 416 36.72 -9.26 -8.37
N ASP A 417 35.81 -9.95 -7.66
CA ASP A 417 36.09 -10.54 -6.34
C ASP A 417 37.33 -11.44 -6.33
N LYS A 418 37.50 -12.27 -7.38
CA LYS A 418 38.61 -13.23 -7.48
C LYS A 418 39.96 -12.52 -7.48
N HIS A 419 40.09 -11.43 -8.23
CA HIS A 419 41.34 -10.68 -8.32
C HIS A 419 41.68 -9.93 -7.02
N LEU A 420 40.68 -9.52 -6.24
CA LEU A 420 40.88 -8.72 -5.03
C LEU A 420 41.09 -9.59 -3.78
N LEU A 421 40.38 -10.71 -3.64
CA LEU A 421 40.51 -11.62 -2.51
C LEU A 421 41.85 -12.38 -2.51
N ASP A 422 42.40 -12.68 -3.70
CA ASP A 422 43.71 -13.33 -3.82
C ASP A 422 44.86 -12.37 -3.53
N CYS A 423 44.71 -11.08 -3.84
CA CYS A 423 45.75 -10.07 -3.64
C CYS A 423 45.71 -9.43 -2.24
N CYS A 424 44.53 -9.25 -1.63
CA CYS A 424 44.35 -8.53 -0.37
C CYS A 424 43.89 -9.47 0.76
N ARG A 425 44.85 -10.08 1.48
CA ARG A 425 44.53 -10.66 2.80
C ARG A 425 44.44 -9.54 3.83
N PHE A 426 43.25 -9.37 4.42
CA PHE A 426 43.05 -8.40 5.50
C PHE A 426 43.88 -8.80 6.72
N ARG A 427 44.74 -7.88 7.16
CA ARG A 427 45.56 -8.01 8.38
C ARG A 427 44.82 -7.44 9.59
N GLU A 428 44.10 -6.34 9.39
CA GLU A 428 43.33 -5.64 10.41
C GLU A 428 42.16 -4.92 9.74
N VAL A 429 40.97 -5.00 10.33
CA VAL A 429 39.76 -4.27 9.90
C VAL A 429 39.27 -3.50 11.11
N ARG A 430 39.17 -2.18 10.99
CA ARG A 430 38.53 -1.33 11.98
C ARG A 430 37.25 -0.76 11.37
N PRO A 431 36.06 -1.15 11.89
CA PRO A 431 34.79 -0.68 11.35
C PRO A 431 34.65 0.83 11.52
N PHE A 432 33.64 1.40 10.85
CA PHE A 432 33.31 2.81 11.02
C PHE A 432 32.85 3.08 12.46
N GLU A 433 33.52 4.01 13.13
CA GLU A 433 33.17 4.49 14.47
C GLU A 433 32.86 5.99 14.40
N SER A 434 31.76 6.43 14.98
CA SER A 434 31.33 7.84 14.94
C SER A 434 32.38 8.78 15.53
N ASP A 435 33.09 8.36 16.58
CA ASP A 435 34.13 9.15 17.23
C ASP A 435 35.35 9.36 16.34
N ARG A 436 35.69 8.36 15.51
CA ARG A 436 36.80 8.41 14.55
C ARG A 436 36.41 9.02 13.21
N ARG A 437 35.12 8.99 12.88
CA ARG A 437 34.53 9.45 11.60
C ARG A 437 35.14 8.79 10.36
N LEU A 438 35.73 7.60 10.51
CA LEU A 438 36.39 6.88 9.43
C LEU A 438 36.39 5.36 9.65
N MET A 439 36.42 4.61 8.55
CA MET A 439 36.70 3.18 8.50
C MET A 439 38.16 2.97 8.05
N SER A 440 38.82 1.92 8.54
CA SER A 440 40.19 1.60 8.12
C SER A 440 40.39 0.12 7.90
N VAL A 441 41.10 -0.22 6.84
CA VAL A 441 41.41 -1.61 6.51
C VAL A 441 42.89 -1.71 6.14
N CYS A 442 43.60 -2.65 6.76
CA CYS A 442 45.00 -2.94 6.47
C CYS A 442 45.10 -4.23 5.64
N CYS A 443 45.62 -4.12 4.41
CA CYS A 443 45.83 -5.24 3.50
C CYS A 443 47.31 -5.67 3.48
N ARG A 444 47.57 -6.98 3.36
CA ARG A 444 48.93 -7.54 3.40
C ARG A 444 49.76 -7.29 2.12
N LYS A 445 49.10 -7.09 0.98
CA LYS A 445 49.64 -6.68 -0.32
C LYS A 445 48.59 -5.81 -1.02
N TRP A 446 49.03 -4.80 -1.78
CA TRP A 446 48.15 -3.82 -2.44
C TRP A 446 48.28 -3.89 -3.96
#